data_AF-A0A378ZU12-F1
#
_entry.id   AF-A0A378ZU12-F1
#
_cell.length_a   1.000
_cell.length_b   1.000
_cell.length_c   1.000
_cell.angle_alpha   90.00
_cell.angle_beta   90.00
_cell.angle_gamma   90.00
#
_symmetry.space_group_name_H-M   'P 1'
#
loop_
_entity.id
_entity.type
_entity.pdbx_description
1 polymer ?
#
loop_
_entity_poly.entity_id
_entity_poly.type
_entity_poly.pdbx_seq_one_letter_code
_entity_poly.pdbx_strand_id
1 'polypeptide(L)'
;MQQQATALNGVLYLTGTYLLAVVTFLAGGAPGIVAVYLGGTYALSAIAAFLFARGLLEFVFGEREITFFVVLRKVTNPFLALVAPITPGFLMPFAAALYGAFLFFFLKIVLFGDAFFGLPPLFIPAYLTIASLFGG
;
A
#
# COMPACT_ATOMS: atom_id res chain seq x y z
N MET A 1 -22.01 12.86 -9.09
CA MET A 1 -22.10 12.06 -7.85
C MET A 1 -20.82 11.24 -7.74
N GLN A 2 -19.84 11.69 -6.95
CA GLN A 2 -18.61 10.93 -6.73
C GLN A 2 -18.98 9.70 -5.89
N GLN A 3 -18.93 8.51 -6.50
CA GLN A 3 -19.17 7.24 -5.83
C GLN A 3 -18.18 7.12 -4.66
N GLN A 4 -18.69 7.14 -3.43
CA GLN A 4 -17.90 7.07 -2.22
C GLN A 4 -17.19 5.71 -2.23
N ALA A 5 -15.87 5.70 -2.44
CA ALA A 5 -15.11 4.46 -2.50
C ALA A 5 -15.19 3.79 -1.11
N THR A 6 -15.73 2.59 -1.06
CA THR A 6 -15.89 1.85 0.20
C THR A 6 -14.58 1.18 0.58
N ALA A 7 -14.27 1.15 1.88
CA ALA A 7 -13.13 0.41 2.41
C ALA A 7 -13.16 -1.06 1.98
N LEU A 8 -14.35 -1.66 1.86
CA LEU A 8 -14.53 -3.01 1.34
C LEU A 8 -13.92 -3.21 -0.06
N ASN A 9 -14.14 -2.26 -0.98
CA ASN A 9 -13.55 -2.35 -2.33
C ASN A 9 -12.03 -2.25 -2.26
N GLY A 10 -11.50 -1.42 -1.36
CA GLY A 10 -10.06 -1.34 -1.08
C GLY A 10 -9.50 -2.69 -0.63
N VAL A 11 -10.18 -3.36 0.31
CA VAL A 11 -9.78 -4.70 0.78
C VAL A 11 -9.81 -5.70 -0.37
N LEU A 12 -10.89 -5.74 -1.15
CA LEU A 12 -11.02 -6.66 -2.27
C LEU A 12 -9.91 -6.46 -3.31
N TYR A 13 -9.59 -5.21 -3.67
CA TYR A 13 -8.50 -4.93 -4.60
C TYR A 13 -7.12 -5.26 -4.02
N LEU A 14 -6.89 -4.98 -2.73
CA LEU A 14 -5.64 -5.34 -2.07
C LEU A 14 -5.46 -6.87 -2.06
N THR A 15 -6.48 -7.61 -1.63
CA THR A 15 -6.47 -9.07 -1.60
C THR A 15 -6.30 -9.65 -3.01
N GLY A 16 -7.04 -9.13 -4.00
CA GLY A 16 -6.90 -9.56 -5.39
C GLY A 16 -5.48 -9.33 -5.92
N THR A 17 -4.91 -8.15 -5.67
CA THR A 17 -3.53 -7.81 -6.09
C THR A 17 -2.51 -8.73 -5.42
N TYR A 18 -2.69 -9.00 -4.12
CA TYR A 18 -1.84 -9.93 -3.37
C TYR A 18 -1.90 -11.36 -3.94
N LEU A 19 -3.11 -11.90 -4.13
CA LEU A 19 -3.30 -13.25 -4.67
C LEU A 19 -2.70 -13.38 -6.08
N LEU A 20 -2.89 -12.37 -6.94
CA LEU A 20 -2.28 -12.34 -8.27
C LEU A 20 -0.75 -12.35 -8.19
N ALA A 21 -0.16 -11.56 -7.28
CA ALA A 21 1.29 -11.54 -7.09
C ALA A 21 1.81 -12.90 -6.59
N VAL A 22 1.17 -13.50 -5.60
CA VAL A 22 1.55 -14.82 -5.07
C VAL A 22 1.47 -15.89 -6.17
N VAL A 23 0.35 -15.94 -6.91
CA VAL A 23 0.19 -16.89 -8.02
C VAL A 23 1.27 -16.68 -9.08
N THR A 24 1.62 -15.44 -9.40
CA THR A 24 2.69 -15.12 -10.36
C THR A 24 4.04 -15.65 -9.90
N PHE A 25 4.40 -15.47 -8.62
CA PHE A 25 5.66 -16.01 -8.09
C PHE A 25 5.67 -17.54 -8.02
N LEU A 26 4.54 -18.17 -7.66
CA LEU A 26 4.40 -19.63 -7.68
C LEU A 26 4.55 -20.18 -9.10
N ALA A 27 3.89 -19.57 -10.09
CA ALA A 27 4.02 -19.94 -11.49
C ALA A 27 5.44 -19.72 -12.02
N GLY A 28 6.16 -18.74 -11.49
CA GLY A 28 7.58 -18.49 -11.76
C GLY A 28 8.54 -19.46 -11.05
N GLY A 29 8.05 -20.42 -10.27
CA GLY A 29 8.87 -21.45 -9.61
C GLY A 29 9.41 -21.07 -8.23
N ALA A 30 8.93 -19.99 -7.62
CA ALA A 30 9.35 -19.63 -6.26
C ALA A 30 8.80 -20.65 -5.22
N PRO A 31 9.58 -21.02 -4.19
CA PRO A 31 9.08 -21.82 -3.08
C PRO A 31 7.87 -21.15 -2.41
N GLY A 32 6.89 -21.92 -1.93
CA GLY A 32 5.61 -21.38 -1.45
C GLY A 32 5.74 -20.28 -0.39
N ILE A 33 6.60 -20.47 0.61
CA ILE A 33 6.88 -19.45 1.63
C ILE A 33 7.44 -18.16 1.01
N VAL A 34 8.37 -18.29 0.05
CA VAL A 34 9.01 -17.17 -0.63
C VAL A 34 7.98 -16.43 -1.50
N ALA A 35 7.11 -17.15 -2.20
CA ALA A 35 6.06 -16.56 -3.00
C ALA A 35 5.07 -15.73 -2.17
N VAL A 36 4.74 -16.16 -0.95
CA VAL A 36 3.93 -15.40 0.01
C VAL A 36 4.61 -14.09 0.41
N TYR A 37 5.89 -14.15 0.82
CA TYR A 37 6.65 -12.95 1.21
C TYR A 37 6.86 -11.97 0.06
N LEU A 38 7.26 -12.47 -1.11
CA LEU A 38 7.46 -11.65 -2.31
C LEU A 38 6.13 -11.10 -2.84
N GLY A 39 5.06 -11.89 -2.81
CA GLY A 39 3.73 -11.45 -3.22
C GLY A 39 3.21 -10.30 -2.37
N GLY A 40 3.36 -10.40 -1.04
CA GLY A 40 2.98 -9.33 -0.10
C GLY A 40 3.79 -8.06 -0.32
N THR A 41 5.11 -8.21 -0.42
CA THR A 41 6.04 -7.11 -0.71
C THR A 41 5.68 -6.42 -2.02
N TYR A 42 5.47 -7.18 -3.09
CA TYR A 42 5.20 -6.66 -4.42
C TYR A 42 3.84 -5.96 -4.49
N ALA A 43 2.79 -6.56 -3.94
CA ALA A 43 1.45 -5.99 -3.96
C ALA A 43 1.40 -4.63 -3.25
N LEU A 44 1.97 -4.55 -2.05
CA LEU A 44 2.01 -3.30 -1.28
C LEU A 44 2.91 -2.24 -1.93
N SER A 45 4.07 -2.64 -2.49
CA SER A 45 4.92 -1.73 -3.25
C SER A 45 4.25 -1.19 -4.51
N ALA A 46 3.53 -2.04 -5.25
CA ALA A 46 2.80 -1.62 -6.44
C ALA A 46 1.70 -0.61 -6.09
N ILE A 47 0.88 -0.90 -5.07
CA ILE A 47 -0.17 0.01 -4.60
C ILE A 47 0.43 1.34 -4.12
N ALA A 48 1.50 1.29 -3.33
CA ALA A 48 2.20 2.48 -2.89
C ALA A 48 2.72 3.31 -4.08
N ALA A 49 3.31 2.67 -5.09
CA ALA A 49 3.78 3.34 -6.29
C ALA A 49 2.63 3.99 -7.09
N PHE A 50 1.48 3.32 -7.21
CA PHE A 50 0.29 3.88 -7.86
C PHE A 50 -0.24 5.12 -7.14
N LEU A 51 -0.32 5.07 -5.81
CA LEU A 51 -0.74 6.21 -4.99
C LEU A 51 0.27 7.36 -5.06
N PHE A 52 1.57 7.04 -5.04
CA PHE A 52 2.63 8.01 -5.18
C PHE A 52 2.59 8.71 -6.54
N ALA A 53 2.47 7.93 -7.62
CA ALA A 53 2.33 8.45 -8.97
C ALA A 53 1.09 9.34 -9.10
N ARG A 54 -0.04 8.95 -8.52
CA ARG A 54 -1.22 9.81 -8.45
C ARG A 54 -0.92 11.13 -7.74
N GLY A 55 -0.37 11.08 -6.53
CA GLY A 55 -0.08 12.28 -5.75
C GLY A 55 0.88 13.22 -6.49
N LEU A 56 1.90 12.67 -7.15
CA LEU A 56 2.84 13.46 -7.95
C LEU A 56 2.16 14.08 -9.19
N LEU A 57 1.32 13.33 -9.89
CA LEU A 57 0.61 13.83 -11.07
C LEU A 57 -0.42 14.90 -10.70
N GLU A 58 -1.17 14.73 -9.62
CA GLU A 58 -2.10 15.75 -9.11
C GLU A 58 -1.36 17.00 -8.62
N PHE A 59 -0.17 16.86 -8.04
CA PHE A 59 0.68 17.98 -7.66
C PHE A 59 1.20 18.77 -8.87
N VAL A 60 1.69 18.08 -9.90
CA VAL A 60 2.31 18.72 -11.08
C VAL A 60 1.27 19.33 -12.03
N PHE A 61 0.20 18.59 -12.33
CA PHE A 61 -0.76 19.00 -13.37
C PHE A 61 -2.02 19.68 -12.80
N GLY A 62 -2.18 19.65 -11.47
CA GLY A 62 -3.39 20.10 -10.79
C GLY A 62 -4.54 19.09 -10.91
N GLU A 63 -5.63 19.38 -10.21
CA GLU A 63 -6.84 18.55 -10.23
C GLU A 63 -7.68 18.78 -11.50
N ARG A 64 -7.16 18.35 -12.65
CA ARG A 64 -7.89 18.47 -13.92
C ARG A 64 -8.90 17.34 -14.06
N GLU A 65 -10.13 17.65 -14.48
CA GLU A 65 -11.15 16.65 -14.84
C GLU A 65 -10.89 16.01 -16.21
N ILE A 66 -9.64 15.71 -16.52
CA ILE A 66 -9.28 14.93 -17.71
C ILE A 66 -9.62 13.46 -17.39
N THR A 67 -10.18 12.73 -18.37
CA THR A 67 -10.59 11.32 -18.24
C THR A 67 -9.53 10.46 -17.55
N PHE A 68 -8.25 10.72 -17.83
CA PHE A 68 -7.11 10.08 -17.18
C PHE A 68 -7.15 10.19 -15.64
N PHE A 69 -7.31 11.39 -15.07
CA PHE A 69 -7.35 11.59 -13.62
C PHE A 69 -8.61 10.98 -12.99
N VAL A 70 -9.74 10.98 -13.71
CA VAL A 70 -10.96 10.31 -13.26
C VAL A 70 -10.74 8.80 -13.11
N VAL A 71 -10.14 8.16 -14.13
CA VAL A 71 -9.82 6.73 -14.08
C VAL A 71 -8.79 6.45 -12.98
N LEU A 72 -7.74 7.25 -12.89
CA LEU A 72 -6.72 7.11 -11.86
C LEU A 72 -7.32 7.18 -10.45
N ARG A 73 -8.22 8.15 -10.20
CA ARG A 73 -8.97 8.27 -8.94
C ARG A 73 -9.87 7.07 -8.67
N LYS A 74 -10.55 6.53 -9.68
CA LYS A 74 -11.39 5.31 -9.51
C LYS A 74 -10.58 4.09 -9.06
N VAL A 75 -9.34 3.95 -9.56
CA VAL A 75 -8.45 2.85 -9.17
C VAL A 75 -7.84 3.07 -7.78
N THR A 76 -7.51 4.32 -7.44
CA THR A 76 -6.73 4.63 -6.23
C THR A 76 -7.56 5.03 -5.00
N ASN A 77 -8.75 5.62 -5.18
CA ASN A 77 -9.64 6.01 -4.08
C ASN A 77 -10.00 4.84 -3.14
N PRO A 78 -10.24 3.60 -3.62
CA PRO A 78 -10.48 2.46 -2.73
C PRO A 78 -9.33 2.20 -1.75
N PHE A 79 -8.08 2.38 -2.18
CA PHE A 79 -6.92 2.22 -1.30
C PHE A 79 -6.81 3.37 -0.30
N LEU A 80 -7.12 4.61 -0.73
CA LEU A 80 -7.16 5.75 0.20
C LEU A 80 -8.28 5.61 1.24
N ALA A 81 -9.39 4.97 0.89
CA ALA A 81 -10.45 4.67 1.85
C ALA A 81 -9.99 3.72 2.98
N LEU A 82 -9.01 2.84 2.73
CA LEU A 82 -8.45 1.95 3.76
C LEU A 82 -7.64 2.72 4.81
N VAL A 83 -6.99 3.81 4.41
CA VAL A 83 -6.11 4.60 5.27
C VAL A 83 -6.78 5.90 5.75
N ALA A 84 -8.00 6.17 5.32
CA ALA A 84 -8.75 7.37 5.70
C ALA A 84 -8.84 7.60 7.23
N PRO A 85 -9.04 6.58 8.09
CA PRO A 85 -9.13 6.79 9.54
C PRO A 85 -7.85 7.35 10.19
N ILE A 86 -6.70 7.13 9.56
CA ILE A 86 -5.38 7.59 10.05
C ILE A 86 -4.79 8.69 9.17
N THR A 87 -5.50 9.12 8.12
CA THR A 87 -5.07 10.20 7.23
C THR A 87 -5.50 11.54 7.83
N PRO A 88 -4.57 12.51 8.03
CA PRO A 88 -4.95 13.81 8.57
C PRO A 88 -5.92 14.56 7.64
N GLY A 89 -7.04 15.03 8.19
CA GLY A 89 -8.12 15.66 7.42
C GLY A 89 -7.81 17.03 6.81
N PHE A 90 -6.68 17.65 7.20
CA PHE A 90 -6.23 18.93 6.64
C PHE A 90 -5.36 18.77 5.39
N LEU A 91 -5.03 17.54 4.98
CA LEU A 91 -4.20 17.31 3.80
C LEU A 91 -4.97 17.66 2.52
N MET A 92 -4.29 18.37 1.62
CA MET A 92 -4.76 18.53 0.24
C MET A 92 -4.88 17.16 -0.44
N PRO A 93 -5.75 16.98 -1.45
CA PRO A 93 -6.01 15.66 -2.03
C PRO A 93 -4.76 14.95 -2.58
N PHE A 94 -3.83 15.68 -3.22
CA PHE A 94 -2.57 15.11 -3.68
C PHE A 94 -1.69 14.63 -2.50
N ALA A 95 -1.69 15.37 -1.39
CA ALA A 95 -0.91 15.04 -0.20
C ALA A 95 -1.51 13.85 0.53
N ALA A 96 -2.84 13.70 0.53
CA ALA A 96 -3.51 12.49 1.02
C ALA A 96 -3.10 11.25 0.21
N ALA A 97 -2.94 11.38 -1.12
CA ALA A 97 -2.44 10.30 -1.96
C ALA A 97 -0.98 9.92 -1.64
N LEU A 98 -0.10 10.91 -1.47
CA LEU A 98 1.30 10.70 -1.05
C LEU A 98 1.40 10.08 0.35
N TYR A 99 0.57 10.55 1.29
CA TYR A 99 0.50 9.99 2.64
C TYR A 99 0.01 8.55 2.63
N GLY A 100 -1.03 8.25 1.84
CA GLY A 100 -1.48 6.88 1.61
C GLY A 100 -0.37 6.00 1.04
N ALA A 101 0.36 6.48 0.03
CA ALA A 101 1.51 5.77 -0.52
C ALA A 101 2.56 5.44 0.55
N PHE A 102 2.89 6.42 1.39
CA PHE A 102 3.77 6.22 2.54
C PHE A 102 3.22 5.15 3.49
N LEU A 103 1.94 5.18 3.84
CA LEU A 103 1.33 4.20 4.74
C LEU A 103 1.35 2.78 4.17
N PHE A 104 1.06 2.59 2.88
CA PHE A 104 1.16 1.27 2.25
C PHE A 104 2.60 0.77 2.18
N PHE A 105 3.56 1.66 1.90
CA PHE A 105 4.97 1.33 1.92
C PHE A 105 5.44 0.99 3.35
N PHE A 106 5.01 1.75 4.34
CA PHE A 106 5.30 1.47 5.74
C PHE A 106 4.71 0.12 6.17
N LEU A 107 3.46 -0.16 5.80
CA LEU A 107 2.79 -1.44 6.06
C LEU A 107 3.57 -2.62 5.46
N LYS A 108 4.14 -2.46 4.25
CA LYS A 108 5.05 -3.45 3.66
C LYS A 108 6.23 -3.71 4.59
N ILE A 109 6.95 -2.67 5.01
CA ILE A 109 8.15 -2.86 5.84
C ILE A 109 7.75 -3.49 7.18
N VAL A 110 6.62 -3.10 7.75
CA VAL A 110 6.10 -3.70 8.98
C VAL A 110 5.86 -5.18 8.82
N LEU A 111 5.13 -5.61 7.78
CA LEU A 111 4.68 -7.00 7.61
C LEU A 111 5.70 -7.93 6.97
N PHE A 112 6.46 -7.44 5.99
CA PHE A 112 7.31 -8.25 5.12
C PHE A 112 8.77 -7.79 5.10
N GLY A 113 9.07 -6.63 5.71
CA GLY A 113 10.38 -6.02 5.62
C GLY A 113 10.65 -5.44 4.23
N ASP A 114 11.92 -5.16 3.96
CA ASP A 114 12.38 -4.74 2.65
C ASP A 114 13.75 -5.35 2.34
N ALA A 115 13.78 -6.28 1.39
CA ALA A 115 15.01 -6.96 0.98
C ALA A 115 16.01 -6.02 0.28
N PHE A 116 15.54 -4.96 -0.39
CA PHE A 116 16.41 -4.00 -1.08
C PHE A 116 17.14 -3.11 -0.07
N PHE A 117 16.44 -2.68 0.98
CA PHE A 117 17.02 -1.91 2.09
C PHE A 117 17.64 -2.79 3.20
N GLY A 118 17.58 -4.12 3.07
CA GLY A 118 18.06 -5.05 4.11
C GLY A 118 17.28 -4.97 5.43
N LEU A 119 16.04 -4.47 5.40
CA LEU A 119 15.22 -4.27 6.60
C LEU A 119 14.43 -5.55 6.90
N PRO A 120 14.59 -6.17 8.09
CA PRO A 120 13.71 -7.25 8.50
C PRO A 120 12.27 -6.73 8.71
N PRO A 121 11.26 -7.60 8.69
CA PRO A 121 9.89 -7.21 9.03
C PRO A 121 9.86 -6.52 10.40
N LEU A 122 9.40 -5.25 10.47
CA LEU A 122 9.55 -4.44 11.69
C LEU A 122 8.77 -4.99 12.89
N PHE A 123 7.77 -5.85 12.66
CA PHE A 123 7.08 -6.53 13.76
C PHE A 123 8.04 -7.41 14.60
N ILE A 124 9.10 -7.96 13.98
CA ILE A 124 10.09 -8.81 14.66
C ILE A 124 10.95 -8.00 15.65
N PRO A 125 11.70 -6.96 15.24
CA PRO A 125 12.47 -6.16 16.18
C PRO A 125 11.57 -5.42 17.19
N ALA A 126 10.37 -4.98 16.79
CA ALA A 126 9.42 -4.38 17.73
C ALA A 126 9.00 -5.36 18.83
N TYR A 127 8.65 -6.60 18.46
CA TYR A 127 8.32 -7.66 19.41
C TYR A 127 9.50 -7.97 20.34
N LEU A 128 10.70 -8.16 19.79
CA LEU A 128 11.90 -8.45 20.60
C LEU A 128 12.21 -7.32 21.58
N THR A 129 12.04 -6.06 21.16
CA THR A 129 12.22 -4.89 22.04
C THR A 129 11.22 -4.90 23.19
N ILE A 130 9.92 -5.08 22.90
CA ILE A 130 8.86 -5.14 23.92
C ILE A 130 9.11 -6.31 24.87
N ALA A 131 9.39 -7.51 24.34
CA ALA A 131 9.68 -8.69 25.15
C ALA A 131 10.89 -8.49 26.06
N SER A 132 11.93 -7.79 25.60
CA SER A 132 13.11 -7.47 26.42
C SER A 132 12.84 -6.43 27.51
N LEU A 133 11.92 -5.48 27.28
CA LEU A 133 11.57 -4.42 28.23
C LEU A 133 10.57 -4.87 29.30
N PHE A 134 9.71 -5.84 28.98
CA PHE A 134 8.59 -6.25 29.83
C PHE A 134 8.59 -7.74 30.22
N GLY A 135 9.52 -8.53 29.68
CA GLY A 135 9.64 -9.98 29.94
C GLY A 135 10.74 -10.37 30.92
N GLY A 136 11.24 -9.42 31.71
CA GLY A 136 12.20 -9.65 32.82
C GLY A 136 11.50 -9.83 34.16
#